data_AF-A0A975BVG3-F1
#
_entry.id   AF-A0A975BVG3-F1
#
_cell.length_a   1.000
_cell.length_b   1.000
_cell.length_c   1.000
_cell.angle_alpha   90.00
_cell.angle_beta   90.00
_cell.angle_gamma   90.00
#
_symmetry.space_group_name_H-M   'P 1'
#
loop_
_entity.id
_entity.type
_entity.pdbx_description
1 polymer ?
#
loop_
_entity_poly.entity_id
_entity_poly.type
_entity_poly.pdbx_seq_one_letter_code
_entity_poly.pdbx_strand_id
1 'polypeptide(L)'
;MKLETGNWKTCIFQVSSFKFHPKKEDIKRMQFFKKIFAGTIFLLFFFVFSSYGADVPKIAIVDLQKVSELSSAGKKIRAEITKKGKAMETELKTKATEIQKLEKGLEREAPVMSKEQRESKKREINIKLYDLKSLEKRYKEELFKFQNEKLKKMNKEVFEIVQEIGKKEGYLLIIEKMGVLYAPQSIDITEQLIEKYNAKFAK
;
A
#
# COMPACT_ATOMS: atom_id res chain seq x y z
N MET A 1 11.82 105.70 -19.95
CA MET A 1 11.52 106.91 -19.15
C MET A 1 10.58 106.49 -18.03
N LYS A 2 11.02 106.73 -16.79
CA LYS A 2 10.27 106.84 -15.53
C LYS A 2 9.28 105.75 -15.11
N LEU A 3 9.71 105.06 -14.05
CA LEU A 3 8.90 104.45 -13.00
C LEU A 3 7.91 105.47 -12.42
N GLU A 4 6.65 105.06 -12.24
CA GLU A 4 5.80 105.59 -11.19
C GLU A 4 5.16 104.42 -10.41
N THR A 5 5.52 104.37 -9.13
CA THR A 5 5.00 103.46 -8.12
C THR A 5 3.69 104.01 -7.55
N GLY A 6 2.57 103.38 -7.90
CA GLY A 6 1.24 103.67 -7.36
C GLY A 6 0.75 102.58 -6.42
N ASN A 7 1.12 102.67 -5.14
CA ASN A 7 0.41 102.25 -3.92
C ASN A 7 -0.63 101.09 -4.01
N TRP A 8 -0.22 99.85 -3.71
CA TRP A 8 -1.08 98.65 -3.73
C TRP A 8 -1.79 98.35 -2.38
N LYS A 9 -1.74 99.28 -1.42
CA LYS A 9 -2.21 99.02 -0.04
C LYS A 9 -3.73 99.03 0.17
N THR A 10 -4.56 99.15 -0.87
CA THR A 10 -6.03 99.26 -0.71
C THR A 10 -6.87 98.09 -1.24
N CYS A 11 -6.29 97.04 -1.83
CA CYS A 11 -7.05 95.85 -2.28
C CYS A 11 -6.69 94.54 -1.55
N ILE A 12 -6.13 94.63 -0.33
CA ILE A 12 -5.85 93.44 0.52
C ILE A 12 -7.04 93.05 1.41
N PHE A 13 -8.10 93.86 1.47
CA PHE A 13 -9.28 93.46 2.22
C PHE A 13 -10.28 92.74 1.32
N GLN A 14 -10.60 91.50 1.73
CA GLN A 14 -11.87 90.80 1.48
C GLN A 14 -11.90 89.66 0.46
N VAL A 15 -10.91 88.75 0.49
CA VAL A 15 -11.16 87.32 0.19
C VAL A 15 -10.40 86.41 1.17
N SER A 16 -10.47 86.74 2.46
CA SER A 16 -10.09 85.80 3.52
C SER A 16 -11.35 85.08 4.01
N SER A 17 -11.35 83.75 3.88
CA SER A 17 -12.20 82.82 4.64
C SER A 17 -13.59 82.50 4.07
N PHE A 18 -13.68 81.88 2.90
CA PHE A 18 -14.84 80.99 2.64
C PHE A 18 -14.65 79.71 3.45
N LYS A 19 -14.98 79.77 4.75
CA LYS A 19 -15.01 78.61 5.65
C LYS A 19 -16.17 77.71 5.21
N PHE A 20 -15.84 76.60 4.58
CA PHE A 20 -16.77 75.49 4.34
C PHE A 20 -17.29 75.01 5.72
N HIS A 21 -18.52 75.38 6.07
CA HIS A 21 -19.22 74.88 7.26
C HIS A 21 -20.14 73.74 6.84
N PRO A 22 -19.77 72.46 7.07
CA PRO A 22 -20.66 71.35 6.77
C PRO A 22 -21.92 71.46 7.63
N LYS A 23 -23.11 71.34 7.02
CA LYS A 23 -24.38 71.35 7.77
C LYS A 23 -24.40 70.11 8.69
N LYS A 24 -25.06 70.21 9.86
CA LYS A 24 -25.15 69.10 10.84
C LYS A 24 -25.73 67.81 10.25
N GLU A 25 -26.50 67.91 9.16
CA GLU A 25 -27.06 66.78 8.40
C GLU A 25 -25.99 66.02 7.61
N ASP A 26 -24.99 66.70 7.07
CA ASP A 26 -23.86 66.10 6.33
C ASP A 26 -22.94 65.30 7.26
N ILE A 27 -22.77 65.77 8.51
CA ILE A 27 -21.99 65.07 9.54
C ILE A 27 -22.67 63.77 9.96
N LYS A 28 -24.01 63.76 10.12
CA LYS A 28 -24.77 62.54 10.41
C LYS A 28 -24.72 61.54 9.26
N ARG A 29 -24.82 62.02 8.00
CA ARG A 29 -24.62 61.17 6.81
C ARG A 29 -23.21 60.58 6.77
N MET A 30 -22.17 61.37 7.01
CA MET A 30 -20.79 60.86 7.11
C MET A 30 -20.60 59.82 8.21
N GLN A 31 -21.24 59.99 9.38
CA GLN A 31 -21.18 58.98 10.44
C GLN A 31 -21.95 57.70 10.10
N PHE A 32 -23.07 57.81 9.37
CA PHE A 32 -23.84 56.67 8.89
C PHE A 32 -23.07 55.89 7.81
N PHE A 33 -22.48 56.59 6.83
CA PHE A 33 -21.62 56.00 5.80
C PHE A 33 -20.36 55.36 6.39
N LYS A 34 -19.73 55.97 7.41
CA LYS A 34 -18.58 55.35 8.12
C LYS A 34 -18.96 54.06 8.83
N LYS A 35 -20.16 53.97 9.43
CA LYS A 35 -20.65 52.73 10.07
C LYS A 35 -20.98 51.63 9.06
N ILE A 36 -21.58 51.99 7.92
CA ILE A 36 -21.84 51.05 6.82
C ILE A 36 -20.51 50.55 6.24
N PHE A 37 -19.56 51.46 5.97
CA PHE A 37 -18.26 51.12 5.40
C PHE A 37 -17.42 50.25 6.36
N ALA A 38 -17.42 50.57 7.65
CA ALA A 38 -16.79 49.76 8.69
C ALA A 38 -17.46 48.39 8.84
N GLY A 39 -18.80 48.32 8.74
CA GLY A 39 -19.56 47.06 8.75
C GLY A 39 -19.25 46.17 7.54
N THR A 40 -19.16 46.75 6.34
CA THR A 40 -18.75 46.01 5.13
C THR A 40 -17.31 45.53 5.17
N ILE A 41 -16.39 46.29 5.76
CA ILE A 41 -15.00 45.87 5.96
C ILE A 41 -14.94 44.72 6.99
N PHE A 42 -15.71 44.80 8.07
CA PHE A 42 -15.77 43.75 9.09
C PHE A 42 -16.37 42.44 8.53
N LEU A 43 -17.39 42.53 7.68
CA LEU A 43 -18.04 41.39 7.04
C LEU A 43 -17.14 40.76 5.95
N LEU A 44 -16.37 41.57 5.22
CA LEU A 44 -15.32 41.08 4.32
C LEU A 44 -14.17 40.43 5.09
N PHE A 45 -13.80 40.90 6.28
CA PHE A 45 -12.75 40.30 7.10
C PHE A 45 -13.14 38.91 7.66
N PHE A 46 -14.43 38.69 7.92
CA PHE A 46 -14.96 37.40 8.38
C PHE A 46 -14.95 36.31 7.29
N PHE A 47 -14.96 36.69 6.01
CA PHE A 47 -15.01 35.76 4.87
C PHE A 47 -13.62 35.27 4.41
N VAL A 48 -12.52 35.85 4.93
CA VAL A 48 -11.14 35.50 4.55
C VAL A 48 -10.56 34.34 5.39
N PHE A 49 -11.24 33.92 6.46
CA PHE A 49 -10.73 32.85 7.35
C PHE A 49 -11.10 31.41 6.95
N SER A 50 -11.86 31.21 5.87
CA SER A 50 -12.09 29.86 5.34
C SER A 50 -10.95 29.40 4.43
N SER A 51 -9.71 29.46 4.93
CA SER A 51 -8.62 28.69 4.36
C SER A 51 -8.77 27.26 4.87
N TYR A 52 -9.55 26.43 4.17
CA TYR A 52 -9.50 25.00 4.36
C TYR A 52 -8.06 24.57 4.03
N GLY A 53 -7.26 24.33 5.07
CA GLY A 53 -5.96 23.68 4.89
C GLY A 53 -6.24 22.37 4.17
N ALA A 54 -5.64 22.17 3.01
CA ALA A 54 -5.70 20.90 2.33
C ALA A 54 -5.12 19.84 3.28
N ASP A 55 -5.96 18.95 3.79
CA ASP A 55 -5.50 17.78 4.54
C ASP A 55 -4.48 17.07 3.66
N VAL A 56 -3.23 17.02 4.11
CA VAL A 56 -2.16 16.36 3.37
C VAL A 56 -2.57 14.89 3.22
N PRO A 57 -2.76 14.39 1.99
CA PRO A 57 -3.24 13.03 1.78
C PRO A 57 -2.22 12.06 2.37
N LYS A 58 -2.63 11.30 3.38
CA LYS A 58 -1.79 10.28 4.00
C LYS A 58 -1.65 9.10 3.06
N ILE A 59 -0.44 8.88 2.56
CA ILE A 59 -0.08 7.74 1.72
C ILE A 59 0.86 6.85 2.53
N ALA A 60 0.62 5.54 2.49
CA ALA A 60 1.50 4.55 3.12
C ALA A 60 2.01 3.52 2.10
N ILE A 61 3.10 2.86 2.46
CA ILE A 61 3.66 1.73 1.71
C ILE A 61 3.67 0.46 2.56
N VAL A 62 3.55 -0.67 1.89
CA VAL A 62 3.64 -2.00 2.51
C VAL A 62 4.55 -2.91 1.71
N ASP A 63 5.34 -3.71 2.41
CA ASP A 63 6.20 -4.75 1.83
C ASP A 63 5.59 -6.13 2.12
N LEU A 64 4.82 -6.66 1.16
CA LEU A 64 4.16 -7.95 1.30
C LEU A 64 5.14 -9.11 1.39
N GLN A 65 6.32 -8.99 0.78
CA GLN A 65 7.37 -10.00 0.86
C GLN A 65 7.89 -10.12 2.29
N LYS A 66 8.19 -8.99 2.94
CA LYS A 66 8.57 -8.96 4.36
C LYS A 66 7.46 -9.48 5.26
N VAL A 67 6.20 -9.14 5.00
CA VAL A 67 5.05 -9.68 5.76
C VAL A 67 5.02 -11.20 5.68
N SER A 68 5.16 -11.77 4.48
CA SER A 68 5.18 -13.22 4.28
C SER A 68 6.36 -13.90 4.96
N GLU A 69 7.52 -13.24 5.05
CA GLU A 69 8.74 -13.83 5.60
C GLU A 69 8.82 -13.73 7.14
N LEU A 70 8.44 -12.57 7.68
CA LEU A 70 8.63 -12.26 9.09
C LEU A 70 7.43 -12.66 9.96
N SER A 71 6.22 -12.68 9.41
CA SER A 71 5.01 -13.03 10.16
C SER A 71 5.01 -14.48 10.65
N SER A 72 4.35 -14.71 11.79
CA SER A 72 4.18 -16.04 12.36
C SER A 72 3.36 -16.95 11.44
N ALA A 73 2.30 -16.42 10.84
CA ALA A 73 1.48 -17.13 9.88
C ALA A 73 2.24 -17.49 8.59
N GLY A 74 3.04 -16.55 8.06
CA GLY A 74 3.90 -16.82 6.90
C GLY A 74 4.94 -17.93 7.17
N LYS A 75 5.56 -17.92 8.36
CA LYS A 75 6.45 -18.99 8.81
C LYS A 75 5.73 -20.34 8.93
N LYS A 76 4.52 -20.36 9.51
CA LYS A 76 3.67 -21.57 9.60
C LYS A 76 3.35 -22.13 8.21
N ILE A 77 2.90 -21.29 7.28
CA ILE A 77 2.59 -21.68 5.90
C ILE A 77 3.82 -22.27 5.20
N ARG A 78 4.99 -21.62 5.32
CA ARG A 78 6.25 -22.12 4.75
C ARG A 78 6.64 -23.48 5.33
N ALA A 79 6.45 -23.67 6.63
CA ALA A 79 6.67 -24.95 7.28
C ALA A 79 5.72 -26.04 6.77
N GLU A 80 4.43 -25.73 6.58
CA GLU A 80 3.44 -26.66 6.00
C GLU A 80 3.81 -27.07 4.57
N ILE A 81 4.15 -26.10 3.71
CA ILE A 81 4.58 -26.36 2.32
C ILE A 81 5.83 -27.25 2.31
N THR A 82 6.82 -26.91 3.15
CA THR A 82 8.07 -27.69 3.27
C THR A 82 7.79 -29.11 3.77
N LYS A 83 6.92 -29.26 4.76
CA LYS A 83 6.54 -30.56 5.31
C LYS A 83 5.85 -31.43 4.26
N LYS A 84 4.90 -30.86 3.51
CA LYS A 84 4.20 -31.57 2.42
C LYS A 84 5.16 -31.97 1.30
N GLY A 85 6.02 -31.04 0.87
CA GLY A 85 7.05 -31.30 -0.13
C GLY A 85 8.01 -32.42 0.28
N LYS A 86 8.51 -32.39 1.53
CA LYS A 86 9.38 -33.45 2.07
C LYS A 86 8.69 -34.80 2.12
N ALA A 87 7.43 -34.87 2.55
CA ALA A 87 6.68 -36.13 2.58
C ALA A 87 6.54 -36.74 1.18
N MET A 88 6.17 -35.93 0.18
CA MET A 88 6.10 -36.33 -1.23
C MET A 88 7.46 -36.78 -1.78
N GLU A 89 8.54 -36.06 -1.46
CA GLU A 89 9.89 -36.40 -1.87
C GLU A 89 10.35 -37.74 -1.26
N THR A 90 10.07 -37.97 0.02
CA THR A 90 10.38 -39.24 0.69
C THR A 90 9.64 -40.40 0.04
N GLU A 91 8.36 -40.24 -0.30
CA GLU A 91 7.61 -41.30 -0.97
C GLU A 91 8.15 -41.60 -2.37
N LEU A 92 8.47 -40.57 -3.17
CA LEU A 92 9.08 -40.75 -4.49
C LEU A 92 10.43 -41.46 -4.38
N LYS A 93 11.26 -41.11 -3.38
CA LYS A 93 12.53 -41.79 -3.10
C LYS A 93 12.32 -43.25 -2.75
N THR A 94 11.38 -43.58 -1.87
CA THR A 94 11.06 -44.97 -1.51
C THR A 94 10.70 -45.78 -2.75
N LYS A 95 9.77 -45.31 -3.58
CA LYS A 95 9.36 -45.99 -4.81
C LYS A 95 10.51 -46.12 -5.81
N ALA A 96 11.35 -45.10 -5.96
CA ALA A 96 12.54 -45.17 -6.80
C ALA A 96 13.54 -46.24 -6.30
N THR A 97 13.76 -46.33 -4.99
CA THR A 97 14.64 -47.36 -4.41
C THR A 97 14.07 -48.77 -4.56
N GLU A 98 12.74 -48.94 -4.49
CA GLU A 98 12.08 -50.22 -4.75
C GLU A 98 12.30 -50.67 -6.20
N ILE A 99 12.12 -49.77 -7.17
CA ILE A 99 12.38 -50.04 -8.59
C ILE A 99 13.84 -50.41 -8.79
N GLN A 100 14.78 -49.67 -8.21
CA GLN A 100 16.21 -49.96 -8.33
C GLN A 100 16.57 -51.33 -7.73
N LYS A 101 15.92 -51.74 -6.64
CA LYS A 101 16.08 -53.09 -6.07
C LYS A 101 15.54 -54.16 -7.00
N LEU A 102 14.40 -53.93 -7.64
CA LEU A 102 13.81 -54.86 -8.62
C LEU A 102 14.70 -55.00 -9.86
N GLU A 103 15.26 -53.90 -10.38
CA GLU A 103 16.21 -53.91 -11.49
C GLU A 103 17.46 -54.72 -11.15
N LYS A 104 18.11 -54.44 -10.00
CA LYS A 104 19.27 -55.20 -9.52
C LYS A 104 18.95 -56.68 -9.27
N GLY A 105 17.75 -56.98 -8.77
CA GLY A 105 17.28 -58.35 -8.57
C GLY A 105 17.10 -59.09 -9.89
N LEU A 106 16.50 -58.44 -10.89
CA LEU A 106 16.37 -58.98 -12.24
C LEU A 106 17.73 -59.25 -12.87
N GLU A 107 18.70 -58.33 -12.77
CA GLU A 107 20.06 -58.52 -13.30
C GLU A 107 20.76 -59.74 -12.68
N ARG A 108 20.62 -59.94 -11.37
CA ARG A 108 21.23 -61.07 -10.64
C ARG A 108 20.57 -62.40 -10.95
N GLU A 109 19.26 -62.43 -11.04
CA GLU A 109 18.49 -63.67 -11.23
C GLU A 109 18.24 -63.98 -12.72
N ALA A 110 18.52 -63.05 -13.63
CA ALA A 110 18.33 -63.24 -15.07
C ALA A 110 18.96 -64.52 -15.65
N PRO A 111 20.16 -64.99 -15.22
CA PRO A 111 20.75 -66.22 -15.75
C PRO A 111 19.98 -67.49 -15.37
N VAL A 112 19.20 -67.49 -14.29
CA VAL A 112 18.48 -68.67 -13.77
C VAL A 112 16.98 -68.64 -14.07
N MET A 113 16.49 -67.58 -14.71
CA MET A 113 15.06 -67.38 -15.04
C MET A 113 14.70 -67.86 -16.44
N SER A 114 13.46 -68.32 -16.61
CA SER A 114 12.88 -68.53 -17.95
C SER A 114 12.73 -67.22 -18.71
N LYS A 115 12.52 -67.31 -20.04
CA LYS A 115 12.27 -66.12 -20.87
C LYS A 115 10.98 -65.42 -20.44
N GLU A 116 9.94 -66.18 -20.15
CA GLU A 116 8.63 -65.68 -19.71
C GLU A 116 8.72 -64.95 -18.37
N GLN A 117 9.49 -65.50 -17.41
CA GLN A 117 9.70 -64.88 -16.10
C GLN A 117 10.45 -63.54 -16.20
N ARG A 118 11.48 -63.48 -17.05
CA ARG A 118 12.23 -62.24 -17.31
C ARG A 118 11.35 -61.16 -17.94
N GLU A 119 10.56 -61.51 -18.95
CA GLU A 119 9.67 -60.56 -19.60
C GLU A 119 8.56 -60.07 -18.66
N SER A 120 8.04 -60.93 -17.79
CA SER A 120 7.08 -60.54 -16.75
C SER A 120 7.68 -59.52 -15.77
N LYS A 121 8.88 -59.79 -15.21
CA LYS A 121 9.56 -58.85 -14.31
C LYS A 121 9.92 -57.53 -14.98
N LYS A 122 10.39 -57.54 -16.24
CA LYS A 122 10.64 -56.31 -17.01
C LYS A 122 9.38 -55.48 -17.19
N ARG A 123 8.24 -56.13 -17.51
CA ARG A 123 6.96 -55.45 -17.64
C ARG A 123 6.54 -54.80 -16.32
N GLU A 124 6.71 -55.49 -15.19
CA GLU A 124 6.43 -54.94 -13.87
C GLU A 124 7.29 -53.70 -13.57
N ILE A 125 8.61 -53.77 -13.82
CA ILE A 125 9.53 -52.64 -13.65
C ILE A 125 9.10 -51.45 -14.53
N ASN A 126 8.76 -51.69 -15.79
CA ASN A 126 8.30 -50.64 -16.71
C ASN A 126 7.01 -49.98 -16.25
N ILE A 127 6.05 -50.75 -15.72
CA ILE A 127 4.81 -50.22 -15.13
C ILE A 127 5.15 -49.33 -13.94
N LYS A 128 5.99 -49.81 -13.00
CA LYS A 128 6.39 -49.03 -11.82
C LYS A 128 7.15 -47.74 -12.20
N LEU A 129 7.99 -47.77 -13.23
CA LEU A 129 8.66 -46.59 -13.76
C LEU A 129 7.69 -45.56 -14.34
N TYR A 130 6.67 -46.02 -15.07
CA TYR A 130 5.61 -45.15 -15.57
C TYR A 130 4.81 -44.53 -14.42
N ASP A 131 4.43 -45.34 -13.44
CA ASP A 131 3.70 -44.89 -12.25
C ASP A 131 4.50 -43.87 -11.45
N LEU A 132 5.82 -44.08 -11.28
CA LEU A 132 6.70 -43.13 -10.60
C LEU A 132 6.73 -41.77 -11.32
N LYS A 133 6.87 -41.75 -12.65
CA LYS A 133 6.85 -40.51 -13.44
C LYS A 133 5.51 -39.79 -13.35
N SER A 134 4.42 -40.55 -13.43
CA SER A 134 3.05 -40.02 -13.27
C SER A 134 2.83 -39.42 -11.88
N LEU A 135 3.32 -40.10 -10.84
CA LEU A 135 3.24 -39.64 -9.46
C LEU A 135 4.08 -38.37 -9.24
N GLU A 136 5.29 -38.32 -9.78
CA GLU A 136 6.15 -37.12 -9.70
C GLU A 136 5.46 -35.89 -10.30
N LYS A 137 4.86 -36.03 -11.49
CA LYS A 137 4.10 -34.95 -12.12
C LYS A 137 2.93 -34.49 -11.24
N ARG A 138 2.16 -35.45 -10.71
CA ARG A 138 1.02 -35.18 -9.82
C ARG A 138 1.44 -34.44 -8.56
N TYR A 139 2.52 -34.84 -7.91
CA TYR A 139 3.04 -34.20 -6.71
C TYR A 139 3.56 -32.79 -6.97
N LYS A 140 4.21 -32.55 -8.12
CA LYS A 140 4.58 -31.19 -8.53
C LYS A 140 3.36 -30.29 -8.69
N GLU A 141 2.33 -30.77 -9.40
CA GLU A 141 1.10 -30.01 -9.59
C GLU A 141 0.35 -29.78 -8.27
N GLU A 142 0.26 -30.79 -7.41
CA GLU A 142 -0.40 -30.69 -6.13
C GLU A 142 0.33 -29.73 -5.17
N LEU A 143 1.66 -29.80 -5.13
CA LEU A 143 2.47 -28.90 -4.31
C LEU A 143 2.33 -27.45 -4.79
N PHE A 144 2.35 -27.23 -6.11
CA PHE A 144 2.13 -25.90 -6.70
C PHE A 144 0.73 -25.35 -6.37
N LYS A 145 -0.32 -26.18 -6.51
CA LYS A 145 -1.69 -25.81 -6.14
C LYS A 145 -1.79 -25.47 -4.65
N PHE A 146 -1.22 -26.31 -3.79
CA PHE A 146 -1.23 -26.10 -2.35
C PHE A 146 -0.50 -24.80 -1.94
N GLN A 147 0.67 -24.54 -2.53
CA GLN A 147 1.40 -23.29 -2.32
C GLN A 147 0.57 -22.08 -2.74
N ASN A 148 -0.01 -22.10 -3.93
CA ASN A 148 -0.82 -20.99 -4.43
C ASN A 148 -2.07 -20.76 -3.60
N GLU A 149 -2.74 -21.82 -3.15
CA GLU A 149 -3.92 -21.72 -2.28
C GLU A 149 -3.57 -21.05 -0.95
N LYS A 150 -2.47 -21.47 -0.31
CA LYS A 150 -2.01 -20.91 0.95
C LYS A 150 -1.58 -19.45 0.82
N LEU A 151 -0.84 -19.11 -0.24
CA LEU A 151 -0.45 -17.73 -0.52
C LEU A 151 -1.66 -16.85 -0.84
N LYS A 152 -2.62 -17.34 -1.63
CA LYS A 152 -3.86 -16.60 -1.93
C LYS A 152 -4.66 -16.32 -0.66
N LYS A 153 -4.77 -17.31 0.23
CA LYS A 153 -5.44 -17.13 1.52
C LYS A 153 -4.73 -16.08 2.38
N MET A 154 -3.41 -16.19 2.52
CA MET A 154 -2.59 -15.22 3.25
C MET A 154 -2.76 -13.80 2.69
N ASN A 155 -2.69 -13.63 1.36
CA ASN A 155 -2.86 -12.32 0.72
C ASN A 155 -4.24 -11.72 0.99
N LYS A 156 -5.30 -12.55 1.02
CA LYS A 156 -6.64 -12.09 1.39
C LYS A 156 -6.70 -11.60 2.84
N GLU A 157 -6.13 -12.36 3.77
CA GLU A 157 -6.08 -11.98 5.20
C GLU A 157 -5.27 -10.68 5.40
N VAL A 158 -4.15 -10.55 4.71
CA VAL A 158 -3.32 -9.33 4.74
C VAL A 158 -4.10 -8.15 4.17
N PHE A 159 -4.80 -8.31 3.05
CA PHE A 159 -5.60 -7.26 2.44
C PHE A 159 -6.72 -6.76 3.37
N GLU A 160 -7.39 -7.66 4.08
CA GLU A 160 -8.39 -7.30 5.09
C GLU A 160 -7.77 -6.43 6.20
N ILE A 161 -6.60 -6.78 6.70
CA ILE A 161 -5.91 -5.99 7.74
C ILE A 161 -5.45 -4.64 7.20
N VAL A 162 -4.92 -4.60 5.97
CA VAL A 162 -4.53 -3.34 5.32
C VAL A 162 -5.74 -2.40 5.21
N GLN A 163 -6.93 -2.91 4.87
CA GLN A 163 -8.15 -2.09 4.87
C GLN A 163 -8.54 -1.61 6.27
N GLU A 164 -8.43 -2.46 7.30
CA GLU A 164 -8.70 -2.07 8.68
C GLU A 164 -7.76 -0.94 9.14
N ILE A 165 -6.45 -1.05 8.84
CA ILE A 165 -5.46 0.01 9.12
C ILE A 165 -5.78 1.28 8.34
N GLY A 166 -6.03 1.15 7.03
CA GLY A 166 -6.40 2.24 6.12
C GLY A 166 -7.55 3.08 6.66
N LYS A 167 -8.64 2.42 7.04
CA LYS A 167 -9.84 3.08 7.59
C LYS A 167 -9.59 3.69 8.97
N LYS A 168 -8.83 3.01 9.83
CA LYS A 168 -8.57 3.47 11.21
C LYS A 168 -7.67 4.70 11.27
N GLU A 169 -6.67 4.78 10.39
CA GLU A 169 -5.66 5.85 10.42
C GLU A 169 -5.91 6.98 9.40
N GLY A 170 -6.89 6.76 8.52
CA GLY A 170 -7.30 7.74 7.50
C GLY A 170 -6.32 7.83 6.34
N TYR A 171 -5.75 6.70 5.90
CA TYR A 171 -4.91 6.69 4.71
C TYR A 171 -5.77 6.85 3.45
N LEU A 172 -5.34 7.74 2.56
CA LEU A 172 -5.95 7.89 1.23
C LEU A 172 -5.58 6.69 0.34
N LEU A 173 -4.32 6.24 0.43
CA LEU A 173 -3.77 5.21 -0.43
C LEU A 173 -2.70 4.40 0.29
N ILE A 174 -2.71 3.09 0.08
CA ILE A 174 -1.67 2.17 0.55
C ILE A 174 -1.13 1.43 -0.67
N ILE A 175 0.17 1.52 -0.91
CA ILE A 175 0.84 0.99 -2.11
C ILE A 175 1.80 -0.13 -1.74
N GLU A 176 1.85 -1.18 -2.55
CA GLU A 176 2.87 -2.21 -2.42
C GLU A 176 4.24 -1.69 -2.88
N LYS A 177 5.28 -1.97 -2.08
CA LYS A 177 6.65 -1.50 -2.28
C LYS A 177 7.28 -1.96 -3.60
N MET A 178 6.80 -3.05 -4.22
CA MET A 178 7.33 -3.57 -5.49
C MET A 178 7.34 -2.53 -6.64
N GLY A 179 6.43 -1.54 -6.61
CA GLY A 179 6.36 -0.47 -7.61
C GLY A 179 7.00 0.86 -7.18
N VAL A 180 7.67 0.91 -6.04
CA VAL A 180 8.13 2.15 -5.41
C VAL A 180 9.66 2.21 -5.40
N LEU A 181 10.25 3.15 -6.17
CA LEU A 181 11.71 3.33 -6.23
C LEU A 181 12.30 3.90 -4.94
N TYR A 182 11.57 4.81 -4.29
CA TYR A 182 11.97 5.44 -3.05
C TYR A 182 10.75 5.79 -2.21
N ALA A 183 10.83 5.51 -0.91
CA ALA A 183 9.88 5.95 0.08
C ALA A 183 10.61 6.09 1.43
N PRO A 184 10.32 7.15 2.20
CA PRO A 184 10.86 7.28 3.55
C PRO A 184 10.26 6.20 4.47
N GLN A 185 11.03 5.75 5.47
CA GLN A 185 10.56 4.75 6.44
C GLN A 185 9.34 5.24 7.24
N SER A 186 9.16 6.55 7.37
CA SER A 186 8.02 7.15 8.08
C SER A 186 6.65 6.85 7.48
N ILE A 187 6.59 6.43 6.20
CA ILE A 187 5.34 6.03 5.55
C ILE A 187 5.24 4.50 5.37
N ASP A 188 6.23 3.74 5.85
CA ASP A 188 6.24 2.29 5.79
C ASP A 188 5.49 1.70 6.98
N ILE A 189 4.32 1.10 6.72
CA ILE A 189 3.46 0.50 7.75
C ILE A 189 3.65 -1.02 7.85
N THR A 190 4.70 -1.57 7.21
CA THR A 190 4.95 -3.02 7.16
C THR A 190 5.06 -3.64 8.55
N GLU A 191 5.79 -3.00 9.48
CA GLU A 191 5.97 -3.51 10.84
C GLU A 191 4.63 -3.56 11.59
N GLN A 192 3.85 -2.47 11.50
CA GLN A 192 2.51 -2.40 12.10
C GLN A 192 1.57 -3.47 11.53
N LEU A 193 1.64 -3.72 10.22
CA LEU A 193 0.88 -4.76 9.55
C LEU A 193 1.28 -6.15 10.05
N ILE A 194 2.58 -6.43 10.19
CA ILE A 194 3.10 -7.69 10.75
C ILE A 194 2.61 -7.90 12.18
N GLU A 195 2.67 -6.88 13.03
CA GLU A 195 2.21 -6.96 14.42
C GLU A 195 0.71 -7.28 14.48
N LYS A 196 -0.12 -6.57 13.69
CA LYS A 196 -1.56 -6.83 13.63
C LYS A 196 -1.88 -8.21 13.06
N TYR A 197 -1.16 -8.64 12.03
CA TYR A 197 -1.33 -9.96 11.46
C TYR A 197 -0.95 -11.05 12.46
N ASN A 198 0.18 -10.90 13.16
CA ASN A 198 0.56 -11.80 14.22
C ASN A 198 -0.47 -11.82 15.34
N ALA A 199 -0.98 -10.67 15.80
CA ALA A 199 -2.00 -10.62 16.85
C ALA A 199 -3.30 -11.35 16.47
N LYS A 200 -3.72 -11.24 15.20
CA LYS A 200 -4.95 -11.89 14.69
C LYS A 200 -4.79 -13.40 14.50
N PHE A 201 -3.57 -13.89 14.21
CA PHE A 201 -3.30 -15.28 13.81
C PHE A 201 -2.24 -16.02 14.67
N ALA A 202 -1.89 -15.46 15.83
CA ALA A 202 -1.04 -16.12 16.84
C ALA A 202 -1.78 -17.13 17.73
N LYS A 203 -3.12 -17.22 17.63
CA LYS A 203 -3.89 -18.34 18.15
C LYS A 203 -3.68 -19.61 17.31
#